data_AF-A0A1S3XTG2-F1
#
_entry.id   AF-A0A1S3XTG2-F1
#
_cell.length_a   1.000
_cell.length_b   1.000
_cell.length_c   1.000
_cell.angle_alpha   90.00
_cell.angle_beta   90.00
_cell.angle_gamma   90.00
#
_symmetry.space_group_name_H-M   'P 1'
#
loop_
_entity.id
_entity.type
_entity.pdbx_description
1 polymer ?
#
loop_
_entity_poly.entity_id
_entity_poly.type
_entity_poly.pdbx_seq_one_letter_code
_entity_poly.pdbx_strand_id
1 'polypeptide(L)'
;MIQCARQPGLAQIWEDILGFENCEFYIKKWPQFHGMQFEEVLISFPDAIPCGIKVASSGGKIILNPDDSYLLQEGDEVLVIAEDDDSYAPAPLPMVQGGNLPKNIIIPKTTERILFCGWRRDMEDMILILILADESVEDSAIQADSRSLATLLLIRDIQAKRLPYREAMASKIHRGSSSQGSWREEMQQASDKSVIISEILDPRTKNLLSMSKISDYVLSNELVSMALAMVAEDRQINDVLEELFAEEGNEMQIRGADLYLCEGEELSFYEVLLRARQRREIVIGYRLANAEKAIINPPAKTERRRWSVKDVFVIIADKE
;
A
#
# COMPACT_ATOMS: atom_id res chain seq x y z
N MET A 1 -7.99 -6.18 2.15
CA MET A 1 -9.32 -5.53 2.27
C MET A 1 -9.28 -4.32 3.21
N ILE A 2 -9.06 -4.51 4.52
CA ILE A 2 -8.95 -3.43 5.52
C ILE A 2 -7.87 -2.39 5.18
N GLN A 3 -6.65 -2.83 4.90
CA GLN A 3 -5.53 -1.92 4.58
C GLN A 3 -5.85 -1.03 3.37
N CYS A 4 -6.47 -1.60 2.34
CA CYS A 4 -6.90 -0.87 1.14
C CYS A 4 -7.99 0.17 1.44
N ALA A 5 -8.87 -0.09 2.41
CA ALA A 5 -9.91 0.86 2.82
C ALA A 5 -9.31 2.07 3.54
N ARG A 6 -8.27 1.84 4.35
CA ARG A 6 -7.53 2.90 5.07
C ARG A 6 -6.63 3.71 4.13
N GLN A 7 -6.02 3.06 3.14
CA GLN A 7 -5.01 3.68 2.28
C GLN A 7 -5.31 3.42 0.80
N PRO A 8 -5.99 4.36 0.13
CA PRO A 8 -6.33 4.24 -1.29
C PRO A 8 -5.08 4.14 -2.17
N GLY A 9 -5.03 3.10 -2.99
CA GLY A 9 -3.88 2.75 -3.82
C GLY A 9 -3.11 1.52 -3.32
N LEU A 10 -3.24 1.13 -2.05
CA LEU A 10 -2.62 -0.12 -1.58
C LEU A 10 -3.18 -1.36 -2.28
N ALA A 11 -4.42 -1.33 -2.78
CA ALA A 11 -4.98 -2.45 -3.53
C ALA A 11 -4.16 -2.76 -4.79
N GLN A 12 -3.80 -1.73 -5.56
CA GLN A 12 -2.97 -1.89 -6.76
C GLN A 12 -1.55 -2.34 -6.40
N ILE A 13 -0.99 -1.84 -5.29
CA ILE A 13 0.34 -2.26 -4.81
C ILE A 13 0.33 -3.73 -4.37
N TRP A 14 -0.72 -4.17 -3.68
CA TRP A 14 -0.89 -5.57 -3.30
C TRP A 14 -1.11 -6.48 -4.51
N GLU A 15 -1.85 -6.03 -5.53
CA GLU A 15 -1.98 -6.76 -6.79
C GLU A 15 -0.63 -6.89 -7.51
N ASP A 16 0.18 -5.83 -7.53
CA ASP A 16 1.51 -5.84 -8.15
C ASP A 16 2.50 -6.75 -7.39
N ILE A 17 2.46 -6.75 -6.05
CA ILE A 17 3.42 -7.50 -5.21
C ILE A 17 3.05 -8.98 -5.04
N LEU A 18 1.74 -9.29 -4.98
CA LEU A 18 1.29 -10.68 -4.88
C LEU A 18 1.23 -11.36 -6.25
N GLY A 19 1.20 -10.58 -7.33
CA GLY A 19 1.08 -11.10 -8.68
C GLY A 19 2.44 -11.34 -9.34
N PHE A 20 2.55 -12.48 -10.03
CA PHE A 20 3.72 -12.94 -10.78
C PHE A 20 4.11 -12.09 -12.00
N GLU A 21 3.41 -10.99 -12.25
CA GLU A 21 3.65 -10.15 -13.42
C GLU A 21 4.66 -9.02 -13.17
N ASN A 22 4.89 -8.63 -11.90
CA ASN A 22 5.75 -7.48 -11.57
C ASN A 22 6.87 -7.85 -10.58
N CYS A 23 6.89 -7.26 -9.39
CA CYS A 23 7.97 -7.49 -8.42
C CYS A 23 7.42 -8.17 -7.17
N GLU A 24 8.07 -9.24 -6.76
CA GLU A 24 7.67 -10.10 -5.65
C GLU A 24 8.78 -10.21 -4.59
N PHE A 25 8.48 -10.93 -3.50
CA PHE A 25 9.44 -11.19 -2.44
C PHE A 25 10.31 -12.40 -2.75
N TYR A 26 11.63 -12.21 -2.65
CA TYR A 26 12.61 -13.30 -2.79
C TYR A 26 13.58 -13.32 -1.62
N ILE A 27 13.92 -14.52 -1.15
CA ILE A 27 14.90 -14.75 -0.09
C ILE A 27 16.10 -15.46 -0.69
N LYS A 28 17.29 -14.85 -0.57
CA LYS A 28 18.51 -15.42 -1.15
C LYS A 28 19.73 -15.16 -0.30
N LYS A 29 20.62 -16.16 -0.23
CA LYS A 29 21.90 -16.06 0.45
C LYS A 29 22.93 -15.32 -0.41
N TRP A 30 23.59 -14.33 0.18
CA TRP A 30 24.66 -13.55 -0.45
C TRP A 30 25.90 -13.54 0.45
N PRO A 31 26.83 -14.52 0.32
CA PRO A 31 27.99 -14.66 1.20
C PRO A 31 28.89 -13.42 1.28
N GLN A 32 28.91 -12.59 0.22
CA GLN A 32 29.69 -11.36 0.14
C GLN A 32 29.26 -10.28 1.15
N PHE A 33 28.06 -10.37 1.72
CA PHE A 33 27.58 -9.39 2.71
C PHE A 33 27.92 -9.74 4.15
N HIS A 34 28.60 -10.86 4.40
CA HIS A 34 29.03 -11.19 5.75
C HIS A 34 29.87 -10.06 6.36
N GLY A 35 29.42 -9.53 7.50
CA GLY A 35 30.04 -8.41 8.20
C GLY A 35 29.65 -7.02 7.70
N MET A 36 28.80 -6.90 6.68
CA MET A 36 28.25 -5.61 6.24
C MET A 36 27.03 -5.23 7.07
N GLN A 37 26.79 -3.93 7.22
CA GLN A 37 25.61 -3.41 7.88
C GLN A 37 24.40 -3.41 6.95
N PHE A 38 23.20 -3.53 7.51
CA PHE A 38 21.96 -3.50 6.71
C PHE A 38 21.81 -2.20 5.92
N GLU A 39 22.26 -1.05 6.45
CA GLU A 39 22.25 0.22 5.71
C GLU A 39 23.04 0.16 4.39
N GLU A 40 24.14 -0.59 4.35
CA GLU A 40 24.96 -0.75 3.15
C GLU A 40 24.29 -1.74 2.19
N VAL A 41 23.76 -2.86 2.73
CA VAL A 41 23.02 -3.86 1.94
C VAL A 41 21.83 -3.23 1.25
N LEU A 42 21.10 -2.34 1.93
CA LEU A 42 19.91 -1.65 1.44
C LEU A 42 20.12 -0.92 0.11
N ILE A 43 21.33 -0.40 -0.15
CA ILE A 43 21.68 0.32 -1.39
C ILE A 43 22.62 -0.47 -2.30
N SER A 44 22.78 -1.78 -2.04
CA SER A 44 23.70 -2.64 -2.79
C SER A 44 23.08 -3.29 -4.02
N PHE A 45 21.76 -3.18 -4.24
CA PHE A 45 21.06 -3.86 -5.34
C PHE A 45 20.43 -2.86 -6.33
N PRO A 46 20.97 -2.72 -7.56
CA PRO A 46 20.38 -1.85 -8.57
C PRO A 46 18.96 -2.24 -8.96
N ASP A 47 18.68 -3.55 -9.01
CA ASP A 47 17.45 -4.15 -9.55
C ASP A 47 16.55 -4.78 -8.48
N ALA A 48 16.86 -4.57 -7.19
CA ALA A 48 16.04 -5.04 -6.08
C ALA A 48 16.05 -4.07 -4.89
N ILE A 49 15.11 -4.23 -3.95
CA ILE A 49 15.07 -3.45 -2.70
C ILE A 49 15.10 -4.42 -1.51
N PRO A 50 16.19 -4.48 -0.74
CA PRO A 50 16.22 -5.21 0.52
C PRO A 50 15.18 -4.65 1.51
N CYS A 51 14.37 -5.55 2.07
CA CYS A 51 13.33 -5.20 3.03
C CYS A 51 13.36 -6.03 4.31
N GLY A 52 14.22 -7.05 4.39
CA GLY A 52 14.39 -7.84 5.60
C GLY A 52 15.61 -8.76 5.55
N ILE A 53 15.87 -9.43 6.67
CA ILE A 53 16.92 -10.43 6.81
C ILE A 53 16.33 -11.69 7.43
N LYS A 54 16.63 -12.84 6.83
CA LYS A 54 16.42 -14.14 7.46
C LYS A 54 17.65 -14.48 8.30
N VAL A 55 17.45 -14.52 9.60
CA VAL A 55 18.52 -14.62 10.59
C VAL A 55 18.83 -16.09 10.89
N ALA A 56 20.00 -16.54 10.47
CA ALA A 56 20.41 -17.95 10.62
C ALA A 56 20.54 -18.37 12.10
N SER A 57 21.08 -17.49 12.94
CA SER A 57 21.24 -17.72 14.38
C SER A 57 19.91 -17.83 15.14
N SER A 58 18.83 -17.31 14.55
CA SER A 58 17.46 -17.35 15.10
C SER A 58 16.63 -18.45 14.46
N GLY A 59 17.26 -19.54 13.99
CA GLY A 59 16.56 -20.67 13.38
C GLY A 59 15.93 -20.35 12.02
N GLY A 60 16.38 -19.30 11.34
CA GLY A 60 15.81 -18.86 10.08
C GLY A 60 14.60 -17.94 10.22
N LYS A 61 14.41 -17.30 11.39
CA LYS A 61 13.38 -16.26 11.56
C LYS A 61 13.65 -15.09 10.61
N ILE A 62 12.61 -14.62 9.94
CA ILE A 62 12.66 -13.40 9.13
C ILE A 62 12.42 -12.18 10.01
N ILE A 63 13.24 -11.15 9.83
CA ILE A 63 13.07 -9.83 10.42
C ILE A 63 12.83 -8.84 9.28
N LEU A 64 11.61 -8.33 9.16
CA LEU A 64 11.30 -7.22 8.29
C LEU A 64 11.83 -5.91 8.89
N ASN A 65 12.30 -5.04 8.01
CA ASN A 65 12.77 -3.70 8.38
C ASN A 65 13.75 -3.69 9.58
N PRO A 66 14.87 -4.44 9.50
CA PRO A 66 15.84 -4.50 10.58
C PRO A 66 16.49 -3.13 10.83
N ASP A 67 17.17 -3.02 11.98
CA ASP A 67 17.97 -1.85 12.30
C ASP A 67 19.12 -1.68 11.30
N ASP A 68 19.45 -0.44 10.95
CA ASP A 68 20.53 -0.10 10.01
C ASP A 68 21.87 -0.67 10.45
N SER A 69 22.10 -0.75 11.77
CA SER A 69 23.31 -1.29 12.38
C SER A 69 23.37 -2.82 12.43
N TYR A 70 22.33 -3.53 11.95
CA TYR A 70 22.33 -4.99 11.91
C TYR A 70 23.48 -5.49 11.03
N LEU A 71 24.41 -6.26 11.62
CA LEU A 71 25.53 -6.87 10.93
C LEU A 71 25.15 -8.24 10.40
N LEU A 72 25.17 -8.43 9.08
CA LEU A 72 24.84 -9.70 8.46
C LEU A 72 25.87 -10.77 8.85
N GLN A 73 25.37 -11.89 9.39
CA GLN A 73 26.18 -13.01 9.86
C GLN A 73 26.34 -14.08 8.78
N GLU A 74 27.29 -15.00 8.98
CA GLU A 74 27.41 -16.17 8.11
C GLU A 74 26.13 -17.00 8.16
N GLY A 75 25.51 -17.21 6.99
CA GLY A 75 24.27 -17.97 6.87
C GLY A 75 23.01 -17.12 6.76
N ASP A 76 23.08 -15.83 7.08
CA ASP A 76 21.95 -14.93 6.87
C ASP A 76 21.60 -14.81 5.38
N GLU A 77 20.30 -14.64 5.11
CA GLU A 77 19.77 -14.47 3.77
C GLU A 77 19.03 -13.14 3.68
N VAL A 78 19.10 -12.48 2.53
CA VAL A 78 18.48 -11.17 2.32
C VAL A 78 17.12 -11.38 1.70
N LEU A 79 16.09 -10.80 2.33
CA LEU A 79 14.76 -10.66 1.75
C LEU A 79 14.74 -9.38 0.90
N VAL A 80 14.36 -9.51 -0.36
CA VAL A 80 14.25 -8.37 -1.29
C VAL A 80 12.89 -8.35 -1.99
N ILE A 81 12.53 -7.19 -2.53
CA ILE A 81 11.54 -7.07 -3.60
C ILE A 81 12.28 -6.96 -4.94
N ALA A 82 12.02 -7.88 -5.88
CA ALA A 82 12.67 -7.94 -7.20
C ALA A 82 11.70 -8.45 -8.28
N GLU A 83 12.02 -8.29 -9.56
CA GLU A 83 11.17 -8.74 -10.68
C GLU A 83 11.10 -10.27 -10.81
N ASP A 84 12.24 -10.93 -10.63
CA ASP A 84 12.38 -12.39 -10.69
C ASP A 84 13.54 -12.87 -9.80
N ASP A 85 13.62 -14.17 -9.51
CA ASP A 85 14.61 -14.76 -8.59
C ASP A 85 16.08 -14.69 -9.08
N ASP A 86 16.25 -14.52 -10.39
CA ASP A 86 17.54 -14.39 -11.09
C ASP A 86 17.80 -12.99 -11.69
N SER A 87 16.84 -12.07 -11.57
CA SER A 87 16.88 -10.72 -12.15
C SER A 87 17.81 -9.72 -11.43
N TYR A 88 18.27 -10.06 -10.22
CA TYR A 88 18.98 -9.13 -9.34
C TYR A 88 20.28 -9.70 -8.78
N ALA A 89 21.28 -8.83 -8.66
CA ALA A 89 22.56 -9.13 -8.05
C ALA A 89 23.12 -7.89 -7.34
N PRO A 90 23.96 -8.07 -6.31
CA PRO A 90 24.58 -6.95 -5.65
C PRO A 90 25.67 -6.31 -6.52
N ALA A 91 25.78 -5.00 -6.43
CA ALA A 91 26.75 -4.16 -7.11
C ALA A 91 27.60 -3.37 -6.08
N PRO A 92 28.72 -2.76 -6.49
CA PRO A 92 29.47 -1.84 -5.64
C PRO A 92 28.57 -0.72 -5.11
N LEU A 93 28.79 -0.32 -3.84
CA LEU A 93 27.99 0.72 -3.20
C LEU A 93 27.99 2.01 -4.03
N PRO A 94 26.79 2.53 -4.40
CA PRO A 94 26.70 3.78 -5.12
C PRO A 94 27.10 4.96 -4.23
N MET A 95 27.58 6.05 -4.84
CA MET A 95 27.77 7.31 -4.13
C MET A 95 26.41 7.99 -3.93
N VAL A 96 25.86 7.91 -2.71
CA VAL A 96 24.57 8.52 -2.35
C VAL A 96 24.84 9.68 -1.40
N GLN A 97 24.29 10.88 -1.68
CA GLN A 97 24.46 12.01 -0.76
C GLN A 97 23.52 11.86 0.44
N GLY A 98 24.09 11.79 1.64
CA GLY A 98 23.32 11.90 2.88
C GLY A 98 22.58 13.24 2.95
N GLY A 99 21.32 13.21 3.36
CA GLY A 99 20.49 14.40 3.57
C GLY A 99 19.57 14.21 4.78
N ASN A 100 19.05 15.30 5.32
CA ASN A 100 18.13 15.26 6.46
C ASN A 100 16.68 15.38 5.98
N LEU A 101 15.75 14.84 6.77
CA LEU A 101 14.32 15.06 6.55
C LEU A 101 13.98 16.56 6.67
N PRO A 102 13.18 17.13 5.75
CA PRO A 102 12.72 18.51 5.87
C PRO A 102 11.75 18.71 7.04
N LYS A 103 10.94 17.69 7.35
CA LYS A 103 9.99 17.66 8.45
C LYS A 103 10.06 16.32 9.15
N ASN A 104 10.66 16.28 10.34
CA ASN A 104 10.55 15.10 11.20
C ASN A 104 9.34 15.23 12.15
N ILE A 105 8.14 15.20 11.57
CA ILE A 105 6.88 15.31 12.33
C ILE A 105 6.23 13.93 12.41
N ILE A 106 5.72 13.58 13.58
CA ILE A 106 4.83 12.43 13.75
C ILE A 106 3.42 12.92 13.40
N ILE A 107 2.78 12.31 12.39
CA ILE A 107 1.44 12.69 11.99
C ILE A 107 0.47 12.06 13.00
N PRO A 108 -0.28 12.84 13.80
CA PRO A 108 -1.23 12.25 14.74
C PRO A 108 -2.34 11.53 13.97
N LYS A 109 -2.58 10.27 14.35
CA LYS A 109 -3.63 9.44 13.78
C LYS A 109 -5.00 10.10 14.01
N THR A 110 -5.70 10.40 12.93
CA THR A 110 -7.06 10.96 13.01
C THR A 110 -8.09 9.86 13.16
N THR A 111 -9.19 10.13 13.87
CA THR A 111 -10.30 9.17 13.97
C THR A 111 -10.92 8.93 12.58
N GLU A 112 -10.86 7.69 12.13
CA GLU A 112 -11.51 7.23 10.90
C GLU A 112 -12.95 6.76 11.22
N ARG A 113 -13.91 7.02 10.32
CA ARG A 113 -15.30 6.57 10.49
C ARG A 113 -15.66 5.54 9.45
N ILE A 114 -16.17 4.43 9.97
CA ILE A 114 -16.11 3.20 9.24
C ILE A 114 -17.47 2.39 9.29
N LEU A 115 -18.30 2.42 8.22
CA LEU A 115 -19.48 1.59 7.83
C LEU A 115 -19.24 0.25 7.05
N PHE A 116 -19.60 -0.90 7.59
CA PHE A 116 -19.78 -2.14 6.79
C PHE A 116 -21.15 -2.24 6.10
N CYS A 117 -21.22 -2.89 4.95
CA CYS A 117 -22.46 -3.25 4.27
C CYS A 117 -22.44 -4.75 3.91
N GLY A 118 -23.27 -5.54 4.59
CA GLY A 118 -23.26 -7.01 4.49
C GLY A 118 -22.77 -7.65 5.80
N TRP A 119 -23.13 -8.91 6.03
CA TRP A 119 -22.68 -9.70 7.18
C TRP A 119 -21.86 -10.88 6.67
N ARG A 120 -20.54 -10.84 6.91
CA ARG A 120 -19.64 -11.94 6.54
C ARG A 120 -19.66 -13.01 7.64
N ARG A 121 -19.46 -14.28 7.25
CA ARG A 121 -19.47 -15.44 8.19
C ARG A 121 -18.50 -15.25 9.38
N ASP A 122 -17.40 -14.53 9.17
CA ASP A 122 -16.35 -14.26 10.17
C ASP A 122 -16.14 -12.74 10.38
N MET A 123 -17.23 -11.96 10.35
CA MET A 123 -17.15 -10.50 10.50
C MET A 123 -16.58 -10.05 11.84
N GLU A 124 -16.62 -10.91 12.87
CA GLU A 124 -16.02 -10.66 14.19
C GLU A 124 -14.51 -10.42 14.12
N ASP A 125 -13.84 -10.93 13.08
CA ASP A 125 -12.41 -10.74 12.83
C ASP A 125 -12.10 -9.46 12.01
N MET A 126 -13.11 -8.66 11.63
CA MET A 126 -12.95 -7.45 10.82
C MET A 126 -13.64 -6.23 11.45
N ILE A 127 -12.90 -5.21 11.87
CA ILE A 127 -13.46 -3.98 12.49
C ILE A 127 -13.27 -2.75 11.57
N LEU A 128 -13.93 -2.68 10.41
CA LEU A 128 -13.76 -1.63 9.37
C LEU A 128 -14.94 -1.39 8.34
N ILE A 129 -14.73 -0.79 7.13
CA ILE A 129 -15.79 -0.39 6.15
C ILE A 129 -15.46 -1.29 5.03
N LEU A 130 -16.35 -2.22 4.74
CA LEU A 130 -16.30 -2.99 3.53
C LEU A 130 -17.73 -3.33 3.11
N ILE A 131 -17.98 -3.24 1.80
CA ILE A 131 -19.11 -3.95 1.22
C ILE A 131 -18.63 -5.39 1.06
N LEU A 132 -19.14 -6.26 1.91
CA LEU A 132 -18.75 -7.66 1.98
C LEU A 132 -19.79 -8.50 1.22
N ALA A 133 -19.32 -9.44 0.43
CA ALA A 133 -20.17 -10.39 -0.24
C ALA A 133 -20.71 -11.38 0.80
N ASP A 134 -22.04 -11.47 0.93
CA ASP A 134 -22.68 -12.38 1.88
C ASP A 134 -22.93 -13.75 1.24
N GLU A 135 -21.93 -14.63 1.32
CA GLU A 135 -22.05 -16.00 0.84
C GLU A 135 -22.82 -16.90 1.82
N SER A 136 -23.20 -16.42 3.01
CA SER A 136 -23.94 -17.21 4.00
C SER A 136 -25.44 -17.23 3.74
N VAL A 137 -25.95 -16.20 3.05
CA VAL A 137 -27.35 -16.05 2.67
C VAL A 137 -27.60 -16.53 1.22
N GLU A 138 -26.56 -16.77 0.42
CA GLU A 138 -26.67 -16.87 -1.04
C GLU A 138 -26.13 -18.19 -1.62
N ASP A 139 -26.88 -18.77 -2.58
CA ASP A 139 -26.60 -20.10 -3.15
C ASP A 139 -25.42 -20.10 -4.16
N SER A 140 -24.88 -18.92 -4.54
CA SER A 140 -23.77 -18.82 -5.51
C SER A 140 -23.00 -17.49 -5.46
N ALA A 141 -21.70 -17.53 -5.79
CA ALA A 141 -20.84 -16.34 -5.91
C ALA A 141 -21.40 -15.24 -6.84
N ILE A 142 -22.07 -15.62 -7.93
CA ILE A 142 -22.65 -14.67 -8.90
C ILE A 142 -23.78 -13.84 -8.26
N GLN A 143 -24.59 -14.44 -7.38
CA GLN A 143 -25.64 -13.71 -6.67
C GLN A 143 -25.03 -12.69 -5.70
N ALA A 144 -23.97 -13.10 -4.98
CA ALA A 144 -23.32 -12.26 -4.00
C ALA A 144 -22.66 -11.03 -4.67
N ASP A 145 -21.97 -11.27 -5.79
CA ASP A 145 -21.40 -10.22 -6.64
C ASP A 145 -22.47 -9.23 -7.14
N SER A 146 -23.61 -9.75 -7.61
CA SER A 146 -24.72 -8.92 -8.10
C SER A 146 -25.25 -7.97 -7.04
N ARG A 147 -25.33 -8.42 -5.78
CA ARG A 147 -25.80 -7.60 -4.65
C ARG A 147 -24.75 -6.61 -4.16
N SER A 148 -23.48 -7.00 -4.12
CA SER A 148 -22.36 -6.08 -3.87
C SER A 148 -22.35 -4.95 -4.90
N LEU A 149 -22.52 -5.28 -6.18
CA LEU A 149 -22.60 -4.30 -7.28
C LEU A 149 -23.84 -3.41 -7.21
N ALA A 150 -25.01 -3.98 -6.93
CA ALA A 150 -26.22 -3.20 -6.75
C ALA A 150 -26.07 -2.18 -5.61
N THR A 151 -25.48 -2.61 -4.48
CA THR A 151 -25.21 -1.74 -3.33
C THR A 151 -24.23 -0.62 -3.68
N LEU A 152 -23.12 -0.95 -4.36
CA LEU A 152 -22.14 0.02 -4.85
C LEU A 152 -22.79 1.08 -5.74
N LEU A 153 -23.57 0.64 -6.73
CA LEU A 153 -24.27 1.53 -7.66
C LEU A 153 -25.31 2.41 -6.95
N LEU A 154 -26.06 1.88 -5.98
CA LEU A 154 -27.02 2.64 -5.21
C LEU A 154 -26.34 3.72 -4.35
N ILE A 155 -25.22 3.39 -3.69
CA ILE A 155 -24.45 4.37 -2.91
C ILE A 155 -23.95 5.48 -3.83
N ARG A 156 -23.38 5.13 -4.99
CA ARG A 156 -22.91 6.10 -5.98
C ARG A 156 -24.03 6.97 -6.53
N ASP A 157 -25.18 6.39 -6.86
CA ASP A 157 -26.36 7.12 -7.31
C ASP A 157 -26.88 8.08 -6.23
N ILE A 158 -26.90 7.67 -4.97
CA ILE A 158 -27.27 8.54 -3.83
C ILE A 158 -26.27 9.69 -3.68
N GLN A 159 -24.96 9.44 -3.77
CA GLN A 159 -23.94 10.48 -3.73
C GLN A 159 -24.12 11.46 -4.90
N ALA A 160 -24.24 10.94 -6.12
CA ALA A 160 -24.41 11.72 -7.34
C ALA A 160 -25.70 12.55 -7.36
N LYS A 161 -26.83 12.03 -6.86
CA LYS A 161 -28.11 12.77 -6.79
C LYS A 161 -28.15 13.79 -5.66
N ARG A 162 -27.38 13.59 -4.58
CA ARG A 162 -27.29 14.56 -3.48
C ARG A 162 -26.41 15.78 -3.82
N LEU A 163 -25.51 15.69 -4.81
CA LEU A 163 -24.71 16.83 -5.29
C LEU A 163 -25.56 17.96 -5.92
N PRO A 164 -26.36 17.73 -6.99
CA PRO A 164 -27.08 18.81 -7.69
C PRO A 164 -28.30 19.35 -6.92
N TYR A 165 -28.98 18.51 -6.11
CA TYR A 165 -30.12 18.97 -5.30
C TYR A 165 -29.72 20.04 -4.27
N ARG A 166 -28.44 20.10 -3.87
CA ARG A 166 -27.92 21.04 -2.87
C ARG A 166 -27.43 22.36 -3.47
N GLU A 167 -26.83 22.36 -4.66
CA GLU A 167 -26.46 23.60 -5.38
C GLU A 167 -27.70 24.44 -5.74
N ALA A 168 -28.79 23.79 -6.14
CA ALA A 168 -30.08 24.42 -6.40
C ALA A 168 -30.74 25.03 -5.14
N MET A 169 -30.41 24.54 -3.94
CA MET A 169 -30.86 25.11 -2.66
C MET A 169 -29.92 26.20 -2.11
N ALA A 170 -28.61 26.12 -2.37
CA ALA A 170 -27.63 27.12 -1.94
C ALA A 170 -27.86 28.50 -2.59
N SER A 171 -28.32 28.51 -3.85
CA SER A 171 -28.73 29.73 -4.55
C SER A 171 -30.00 30.38 -4.00
N LYS A 172 -30.85 29.64 -3.26
CA LYS A 172 -32.09 30.17 -2.65
C LYS A 172 -31.91 30.74 -1.23
N ILE A 173 -30.80 30.46 -0.55
CA ILE A 173 -30.59 30.81 0.88
C ILE A 173 -29.59 31.98 1.06
N HIS A 174 -29.26 32.74 0.01
CA HIS A 174 -28.48 33.98 0.15
C HIS A 174 -29.33 35.20 0.58
N ARG A 175 -30.05 35.08 1.70
CA ARG A 175 -30.52 36.20 2.53
C ARG A 175 -30.65 35.75 3.98
N GLY A 176 -29.55 35.85 4.74
CA GLY A 176 -29.60 35.69 6.20
C GLY A 176 -28.31 35.18 6.80
N SER A 177 -27.61 36.07 7.49
CA SER A 177 -26.45 35.80 8.34
C SER A 177 -26.68 34.61 9.30
N SER A 178 -25.84 33.57 9.22
CA SER A 178 -25.56 32.71 10.37
C SER A 178 -24.18 32.06 10.21
N SER A 179 -23.30 32.39 11.14
CA SER A 179 -22.02 31.76 11.40
C SER A 179 -22.22 30.37 12.01
N GLN A 180 -22.57 29.40 11.16
CA GLN A 180 -22.57 27.98 11.52
C GLN A 180 -21.76 27.26 10.43
N GLY A 181 -20.52 26.88 10.79
CA GLY A 181 -19.57 26.19 9.91
C GLY A 181 -20.28 25.08 9.14
N SER A 182 -20.12 25.13 7.82
CA SER A 182 -20.97 24.46 6.85
C SER A 182 -20.74 22.95 6.91
N TRP A 183 -21.44 22.25 7.81
CA TRP A 183 -21.56 20.78 7.82
C TRP A 183 -21.89 20.22 6.41
N ARG A 184 -22.43 21.07 5.54
CA ARG A 184 -22.73 20.80 4.14
C ARG A 184 -21.49 20.69 3.26
N GLU A 185 -20.52 21.58 3.41
CA GLU A 185 -19.21 21.52 2.75
C GLU A 185 -18.37 20.38 3.30
N GLU A 186 -18.41 20.15 4.61
CA GLU A 186 -17.75 19.00 5.25
C GLU A 186 -18.30 17.66 4.72
N MET A 187 -19.62 17.53 4.59
CA MET A 187 -20.24 16.34 4.01
C MET A 187 -19.96 16.17 2.52
N GLN A 188 -19.88 17.27 1.76
CA GLN A 188 -19.53 17.23 0.33
C GLN A 188 -18.09 16.75 0.15
N GLN A 189 -17.17 17.34 0.91
CA GLN A 189 -15.77 16.95 0.93
C GLN A 189 -15.58 15.50 1.43
N ALA A 190 -16.39 15.05 2.40
CA ALA A 190 -16.38 13.67 2.86
C ALA A 190 -16.94 12.68 1.84
N SER A 191 -17.96 13.07 1.06
CA SER A 191 -18.53 12.23 0.00
C SER A 191 -17.60 12.09 -1.20
N ASP A 192 -16.93 13.17 -1.60
CA ASP A 192 -15.99 13.15 -2.73
C ASP A 192 -14.68 12.42 -2.38
N LYS A 193 -14.35 12.32 -1.08
CA LYS A 193 -13.19 11.59 -0.56
C LYS A 193 -13.51 10.18 -0.06
N SER A 194 -14.78 9.75 -0.06
CA SER A 194 -15.14 8.43 0.46
C SER A 194 -14.68 7.34 -0.51
N VAL A 195 -13.88 6.41 0.00
CA VAL A 195 -13.39 5.24 -0.72
C VAL A 195 -14.41 4.11 -0.52
N ILE A 196 -14.83 3.44 -1.59
CA ILE A 196 -15.85 2.39 -1.54
C ILE A 196 -15.24 1.10 -2.07
N ILE A 197 -14.91 0.16 -1.17
CA ILE A 197 -14.39 -1.14 -1.56
C ILE A 197 -15.53 -2.15 -1.63
N SER A 198 -15.62 -2.84 -2.77
CA SER A 198 -16.55 -3.94 -2.98
C SER A 198 -15.81 -5.26 -3.10
N GLU A 199 -16.16 -6.23 -2.25
CA GLU A 199 -15.75 -7.63 -2.41
C GLU A 199 -16.50 -8.25 -3.60
N ILE A 200 -15.76 -8.93 -4.47
CA ILE A 200 -16.27 -9.65 -5.63
C ILE A 200 -15.65 -11.05 -5.65
N LEU A 201 -16.46 -12.07 -5.54
CA LEU A 201 -16.02 -13.46 -5.40
C LEU A 201 -15.62 -14.07 -6.75
N ASP A 202 -16.31 -13.75 -7.86
CA ASP A 202 -15.97 -14.26 -9.19
C ASP A 202 -14.96 -13.35 -9.92
N PRO A 203 -13.74 -13.83 -10.25
CA PRO A 203 -12.77 -13.07 -11.03
C PRO A 203 -13.30 -12.61 -12.40
N ARG A 204 -14.25 -13.33 -13.01
CA ARG A 204 -14.86 -12.92 -14.28
C ARG A 204 -15.67 -11.64 -14.12
N THR A 205 -16.38 -11.50 -12.99
CA THR A 205 -17.11 -10.28 -12.66
C THR A 205 -16.14 -9.10 -12.50
N LYS A 206 -15.02 -9.29 -11.78
CA LYS A 206 -13.95 -8.28 -11.66
C LYS A 206 -13.46 -7.81 -13.04
N ASN A 207 -13.17 -8.76 -13.94
CA ASN A 207 -12.67 -8.45 -15.28
C ASN A 207 -13.67 -7.70 -16.16
N LEU A 208 -14.98 -7.87 -15.96
CA LEU A 208 -15.99 -7.06 -16.64
C LEU A 208 -16.07 -5.64 -16.08
N LEU A 209 -15.83 -5.47 -14.78
CA LEU A 209 -15.87 -4.18 -14.09
C LEU A 209 -14.65 -3.31 -14.37
N SER A 210 -13.49 -3.89 -14.67
CA SER A 210 -12.26 -3.16 -15.01
C SER A 210 -12.43 -2.28 -16.25
N MET A 211 -13.40 -2.60 -17.12
CA MET A 211 -13.77 -1.81 -18.30
C MET A 211 -14.72 -0.64 -17.98
N SER A 212 -15.21 -0.54 -16.74
CA SER A 212 -16.19 0.44 -16.30
C SER A 212 -15.59 1.44 -15.32
N LYS A 213 -16.00 2.72 -15.39
CA LYS A 213 -15.63 3.75 -14.41
C LYS A 213 -16.31 3.59 -13.04
N ILE A 214 -16.94 2.44 -12.78
CA ILE A 214 -17.59 2.10 -11.51
C ILE A 214 -16.53 1.57 -10.51
N SER A 215 -15.32 1.28 -10.98
CA SER A 215 -14.25 0.59 -10.27
C SER A 215 -13.52 1.47 -9.25
N ASP A 216 -14.19 1.92 -8.20
CA ASP A 216 -13.50 2.54 -7.06
C ASP A 216 -12.97 1.49 -6.08
N TYR A 217 -12.36 0.43 -6.61
CA TYR A 217 -11.77 -0.75 -5.96
C TYR A 217 -12.71 -1.95 -5.76
N VAL A 218 -12.46 -2.96 -6.60
CA VAL A 218 -13.03 -4.30 -6.53
C VAL A 218 -11.93 -5.26 -6.05
N LEU A 219 -12.10 -5.88 -4.90
CA LEU A 219 -11.19 -6.90 -4.39
C LEU A 219 -11.80 -8.27 -4.58
N SER A 220 -11.04 -9.19 -5.19
CA SER A 220 -11.49 -10.56 -5.42
C SER A 220 -10.63 -11.60 -4.72
N ASN A 221 -11.13 -12.84 -4.71
CA ASN A 221 -10.40 -14.02 -4.23
C ASN A 221 -9.15 -14.36 -5.07
N GLU A 222 -8.87 -13.60 -6.12
CA GLU A 222 -7.63 -13.67 -6.89
C GLU A 222 -6.41 -13.35 -6.02
N LEU A 223 -6.49 -12.34 -5.14
CA LEU A 223 -5.39 -12.02 -4.20
C LEU A 223 -5.03 -13.20 -3.30
N VAL A 224 -6.02 -13.96 -2.85
CA VAL A 224 -5.82 -15.15 -2.01
C VAL A 224 -5.14 -16.25 -2.83
N SER A 225 -5.56 -16.44 -4.08
CA SER A 225 -4.97 -17.43 -4.98
C SER A 225 -3.51 -17.10 -5.29
N MET A 226 -3.21 -15.83 -5.51
CA MET A 226 -1.87 -15.29 -5.70
C MET A 226 -0.98 -15.50 -4.46
N ALA A 227 -1.44 -15.11 -3.28
CA ALA A 227 -0.71 -15.36 -2.03
C ALA A 227 -0.43 -16.85 -1.78
N LEU A 228 -1.41 -17.73 -2.05
CA LEU A 228 -1.21 -19.18 -1.92
C LEU A 228 -0.17 -19.71 -2.90
N ALA A 229 -0.11 -19.17 -4.11
CA ALA A 229 0.88 -19.55 -5.10
C ALA A 229 2.30 -19.12 -4.66
N MET A 230 2.48 -17.89 -4.17
CA MET A 230 3.76 -17.44 -3.61
C MET A 230 4.24 -18.35 -2.47
N VAL A 231 3.35 -18.69 -1.53
CA VAL A 231 3.67 -19.59 -0.40
C VAL A 231 3.96 -21.01 -0.88
N ALA A 232 3.37 -21.45 -1.99
CA ALA A 232 3.67 -22.74 -2.59
C ALA A 232 5.06 -22.78 -3.24
N GLU A 233 5.54 -21.66 -3.77
CA GLU A 233 6.89 -21.52 -4.33
C GLU A 233 7.95 -21.43 -3.22
N ASP A 234 7.76 -20.56 -2.23
CA ASP A 234 8.59 -20.51 -1.02
C ASP A 234 7.73 -20.33 0.24
N ARG A 235 7.68 -21.40 1.04
CA ARG A 235 6.94 -21.44 2.31
C ARG A 235 7.34 -20.35 3.31
N GLN A 236 8.55 -19.81 3.20
CA GLN A 236 9.07 -18.77 4.09
C GLN A 236 8.41 -17.42 3.85
N ILE A 237 7.87 -17.19 2.64
CA ILE A 237 7.13 -15.97 2.30
C ILE A 237 5.83 -15.87 3.12
N ASN A 238 5.29 -16.99 3.60
CA ASN A 238 4.13 -16.96 4.49
C ASN A 238 4.39 -16.14 5.75
N ASP A 239 5.59 -16.25 6.35
CA ASP A 239 5.95 -15.49 7.56
C ASP A 239 6.01 -13.98 7.27
N VAL A 240 6.45 -13.59 6.06
CA VAL A 240 6.48 -12.19 5.59
C VAL A 240 5.06 -11.66 5.40
N LEU A 241 4.21 -12.41 4.70
CA LEU A 241 2.82 -12.03 4.44
C LEU A 241 2.01 -11.95 5.74
N GLU A 242 2.19 -12.91 6.65
CA GLU A 242 1.55 -12.90 7.97
C GLU A 242 1.90 -11.62 8.75
N GLU A 243 3.17 -11.20 8.80
CA GLU A 243 3.55 -9.95 9.47
C GLU A 243 2.92 -8.72 8.79
N LEU A 244 3.00 -8.64 7.46
CA LEU A 244 2.46 -7.51 6.70
C LEU A 244 0.93 -7.40 6.80
N PHE A 245 0.22 -8.51 7.04
CA PHE A 245 -1.24 -8.53 7.22
C PHE A 245 -1.70 -8.48 8.68
N ALA A 246 -0.82 -8.72 9.65
CA ALA A 246 -1.14 -8.71 11.07
C ALA A 246 -1.57 -7.31 11.57
N GLU A 247 -2.00 -7.22 12.83
CA GLU A 247 -2.27 -5.93 13.49
C GLU A 247 -1.03 -5.29 14.12
N GLU A 248 0.03 -6.08 14.37
CA GLU A 248 1.29 -5.64 14.97
C GLU A 248 2.46 -5.86 14.01
N GLY A 249 3.58 -5.16 14.20
CA GLY A 249 4.77 -5.25 13.34
C GLY A 249 4.67 -4.39 12.09
N ASN A 250 5.44 -4.72 11.05
CA ASN A 250 5.50 -3.89 9.85
C ASN A 250 4.20 -3.97 9.01
N GLU A 251 3.85 -2.88 8.34
CA GLU A 251 2.86 -2.85 7.26
C GLU A 251 3.36 -2.01 6.08
N MET A 252 2.71 -2.19 4.93
CA MET A 252 2.85 -1.26 3.81
C MET A 252 2.03 0.01 4.03
N GLN A 253 2.64 1.16 3.78
CA GLN A 253 1.99 2.46 3.91
C GLN A 253 2.31 3.37 2.72
N ILE A 254 1.38 4.26 2.40
CA ILE A 254 1.56 5.34 1.42
C ILE A 254 1.77 6.63 2.20
N ARG A 255 2.93 7.26 2.03
CA ARG A 255 3.30 8.49 2.71
C ARG A 255 3.48 9.65 1.73
N GLY A 256 3.10 10.85 2.15
CA GLY A 256 3.27 12.07 1.36
C GLY A 256 4.74 12.41 1.18
N ALA A 257 5.12 12.91 -0.01
CA ALA A 257 6.51 13.27 -0.29
C ALA A 257 7.03 14.42 0.60
N ASP A 258 6.16 15.27 1.14
CA ASP A 258 6.55 16.42 1.98
C ASP A 258 7.19 16.03 3.33
N LEU A 259 7.12 14.75 3.72
CA LEU A 259 7.85 14.18 4.85
C LEU A 259 9.34 13.98 4.54
N TYR A 260 9.70 13.71 3.27
CA TYR A 260 11.04 13.30 2.87
C TYR A 260 11.81 14.38 2.09
N LEU A 261 11.08 15.26 1.40
CA LEU A 261 11.67 16.23 0.47
C LEU A 261 10.90 17.54 0.38
N CYS A 262 11.57 18.58 -0.12
CA CYS A 262 11.00 19.88 -0.43
C CYS A 262 10.44 19.94 -1.86
N GLU A 263 9.53 20.88 -2.12
CA GLU A 263 8.97 21.08 -3.48
C GLU A 263 10.08 21.37 -4.50
N GLY A 264 10.11 20.57 -5.57
CA GLY A 264 11.07 20.72 -6.66
C GLY A 264 12.50 20.28 -6.31
N GLU A 265 12.71 19.60 -5.17
CA GLU A 265 14.01 19.06 -4.80
C GLU A 265 14.44 17.94 -5.77
N GLU A 266 15.72 17.94 -6.15
CA GLU A 266 16.29 16.94 -7.06
C GLU A 266 17.04 15.86 -6.27
N LEU A 267 16.42 14.68 -6.17
CA LEU A 267 16.94 13.54 -5.42
C LEU A 267 16.81 12.27 -6.26
N SER A 268 17.72 11.34 -6.06
CA SER A 268 17.62 9.96 -6.52
C SER A 268 16.75 9.15 -5.57
N PHE A 269 16.30 7.97 -6.03
CA PHE A 269 15.50 7.08 -5.20
C PHE A 269 16.27 6.63 -3.95
N TYR A 270 17.57 6.31 -4.07
CA TYR A 270 18.38 5.96 -2.91
C TYR A 270 18.54 7.11 -1.91
N GLU A 271 18.60 8.37 -2.36
CA GLU A 271 18.67 9.52 -1.45
C GLU A 271 17.38 9.67 -0.64
N VAL A 272 16.23 9.41 -1.25
CA VAL A 272 14.94 9.36 -0.53
C VAL A 272 14.91 8.17 0.44
N LEU A 273 15.35 6.99 0.00
CA LEU A 273 15.42 5.79 0.82
C LEU A 273 16.25 6.01 2.10
N LEU A 274 17.46 6.58 1.97
CA LEU A 274 18.31 6.89 3.13
C LEU A 274 17.71 7.96 4.06
N ARG A 275 16.93 8.92 3.53
CA ARG A 275 16.17 9.86 4.38
C ARG A 275 15.05 9.14 5.15
N ALA A 276 14.34 8.22 4.50
CA ALA A 276 13.27 7.45 5.14
C ALA A 276 13.79 6.54 6.27
N ARG A 277 15.04 6.06 6.18
CA ARG A 277 15.70 5.32 7.26
C ARG A 277 15.79 6.10 8.58
N GLN A 278 15.88 7.44 8.55
CA GLN A 278 15.82 8.27 9.76
C GLN A 278 14.48 8.18 10.50
N ARG A 279 13.45 7.62 9.87
CA ARG A 279 12.13 7.33 10.44
C ARG A 279 11.90 5.83 10.66
N ARG A 280 12.90 4.97 10.43
CA ARG A 280 12.79 3.50 10.34
C ARG A 280 11.78 3.02 9.30
N GLU A 281 11.80 3.66 8.13
CA GLU A 281 10.93 3.30 7.01
C GLU A 281 11.78 2.79 5.85
N ILE A 282 11.33 1.76 5.13
CA ILE A 282 11.98 1.28 3.89
C ILE A 282 11.11 1.71 2.71
N VAL A 283 11.61 2.61 1.86
CA VAL A 283 10.91 3.00 0.63
C VAL A 283 11.06 1.90 -0.40
N ILE A 284 9.93 1.31 -0.78
CA ILE A 284 9.87 0.23 -1.77
C ILE A 284 9.37 0.71 -3.14
N GLY A 285 8.85 1.92 -3.22
CA GLY A 285 8.32 2.48 -4.46
C GLY A 285 7.79 3.90 -4.32
N TYR A 286 7.18 4.41 -5.39
CA TYR A 286 6.53 5.73 -5.41
C TYR A 286 5.38 5.78 -6.41
N ARG A 287 4.47 6.75 -6.23
CA ARG A 287 3.47 7.14 -7.23
C ARG A 287 3.58 8.64 -7.45
N LEU A 288 3.78 9.03 -8.71
CA LEU A 288 3.83 10.43 -9.10
C LEU A 288 2.45 11.06 -9.03
N ALA A 289 2.37 12.36 -8.78
CA ALA A 289 1.11 13.10 -8.60
C ALA A 289 0.10 12.93 -9.76
N ASN A 290 0.62 12.76 -10.99
CA ASN A 290 -0.19 12.61 -12.20
C ASN A 290 -0.22 11.15 -12.73
N ALA A 291 0.30 10.19 -11.96
CA ALA A 291 0.30 8.78 -12.32
C ALA A 291 -0.85 8.04 -11.63
N GLU A 292 -1.49 7.13 -12.35
CA GLU A 292 -2.56 6.30 -11.79
C GLU A 292 -2.02 5.16 -10.92
N LYS A 293 -0.89 4.57 -11.33
CA LYS A 293 -0.27 3.41 -10.66
C LYS A 293 1.01 3.78 -9.92
N ALA A 294 1.25 3.11 -8.81
CA ALA A 294 2.55 3.12 -8.15
C ALA A 294 3.57 2.30 -8.94
N ILE A 295 4.84 2.64 -8.78
CA ILE A 295 5.98 1.89 -9.31
C ILE A 295 6.72 1.32 -8.10
N ILE A 296 6.69 -0.01 -7.97
CA ILE A 296 7.45 -0.76 -6.97
C ILE A 296 8.80 -1.14 -7.57
N ASN A 297 9.85 -1.14 -6.74
CA ASN A 297 11.22 -1.44 -7.16
C ASN A 297 11.65 -0.67 -8.43
N PRO A 298 11.62 0.68 -8.41
CA PRO A 298 11.88 1.46 -9.62
C PRO A 298 13.29 1.19 -10.19
N PRO A 299 13.44 1.20 -11.52
CA PRO A 299 14.75 1.10 -12.16
C PRO A 299 15.56 2.39 -11.92
N ALA A 300 16.86 2.34 -12.22
CA ALA A 300 17.76 3.50 -12.20
C ALA A 300 17.74 4.28 -10.87
N LYS A 301 17.87 3.57 -9.74
CA LYS A 301 17.72 4.11 -8.37
C LYS A 301 18.70 5.23 -7.99
N THR A 302 19.80 5.40 -8.74
CA THR A 302 20.81 6.45 -8.58
C THR A 302 20.54 7.71 -9.40
N GLU A 303 19.64 7.64 -10.39
CA GLU A 303 19.32 8.79 -11.23
C GLU A 303 18.51 9.82 -10.44
N ARG A 304 18.99 11.06 -10.42
CA ARG A 304 18.29 12.15 -9.75
C ARG A 304 17.13 12.64 -10.60
N ARG A 305 16.01 12.87 -9.94
CA ARG A 305 14.82 13.47 -10.54
C ARG A 305 14.27 14.57 -9.65
N ARG A 306 13.53 15.48 -10.28
CA ARG A 306 12.78 16.51 -9.58
C ARG A 306 11.49 15.92 -9.04
N TRP A 307 11.28 16.07 -7.73
CA TRP A 307 10.09 15.58 -7.04
C TRP A 307 9.10 16.70 -6.74
N SER A 308 7.82 16.35 -6.65
CA SER A 308 6.77 17.23 -6.14
C SER A 308 6.30 16.75 -4.77
N VAL A 309 5.88 17.68 -3.90
CA VAL A 309 5.24 17.33 -2.62
C VAL A 309 3.89 16.61 -2.80
N LYS A 310 3.34 16.62 -4.01
CA LYS A 310 2.13 15.87 -4.38
C LYS A 310 2.42 14.41 -4.75
N ASP A 311 3.69 14.06 -4.96
CA ASP A 311 4.08 12.67 -5.11
C ASP A 311 3.90 11.95 -3.77
N VAL A 312 3.79 10.62 -3.84
CA VAL A 312 3.70 9.77 -2.64
C VAL A 312 4.71 8.64 -2.74
N PHE A 313 5.22 8.21 -1.60
CA PHE A 313 6.13 7.08 -1.46
C PHE A 313 5.41 5.88 -0.87
N VAL A 314 5.75 4.69 -1.36
CA VAL A 314 5.30 3.42 -0.80
C VAL A 314 6.41 2.92 0.11
N ILE A 315 6.07 2.65 1.37
CA ILE A 315 7.04 2.26 2.40
C ILE A 315 6.61 0.97 3.11
N ILE A 316 7.58 0.27 3.69
CA ILE A 316 7.39 -0.71 4.77
C ILE A 316 7.86 -0.04 6.06
N ALA A 317 6.99 -0.02 7.07
CA ALA A 317 7.29 0.56 8.37
C ALA A 317 6.46 -0.08 9.48
N ASP A 318 6.90 0.10 10.72
CA ASP A 318 6.15 -0.35 11.88
C ASP A 318 4.79 0.38 11.97
N LYS A 319 3.79 -0.30 12.52
CA LYS A 319 2.44 0.23 12.65
C LYS A 319 2.40 1.36 13.70
N GLU A 320 1.75 2.47 13.34
CA GLU A 320 1.50 3.63 14.24
C GLU A 320 0.23 3.47 15.07
#